data_AF-A0A966NYC6-F1
#
_entry.id   AF-A0A966NYC6-F1
#
_cell.length_a   1.000
_cell.length_b   1.000
_cell.length_c   1.000
_cell.angle_alpha   90.00
_cell.angle_beta   90.00
_cell.angle_gamma   90.00
#
_symmetry.space_group_name_H-M   'P 1'
#
loop_
_entity.id
_entity.type
_entity.pdbx_description
1 polymer ?
#
loop_
_entity_poly.entity_id
_entity_poly.type
_entity_poly.pdbx_seq_one_letter_code
_entity_poly.pdbx_strand_id
1 'polypeptide(L)'
;MATPASRSRLVSLGIVAAILMSILGIRMWFLQSVKLELNEDIVLSVRTRTIRLLPERGRIFDAKGRIVADNKRILTATIDRQVIKKDSNRAELFARLSGPLQMTVEALERRYDDKRYGLLEALPLK
;
A
#
# COMPACT_ATOMS: atom_id res chain seq x y z
N MET A 1 -32.67 -36.42 -43.24
CA MET A 1 -33.68 -36.82 -42.23
C MET A 1 -32.95 -37.21 -40.96
N ALA A 2 -33.02 -36.40 -39.90
CA ALA A 2 -32.44 -36.77 -38.60
C ALA A 2 -33.23 -37.97 -38.04
N THR A 3 -32.55 -39.09 -37.81
CA THR A 3 -33.17 -40.29 -37.24
C THR A 3 -33.69 -39.98 -35.83
N PRO A 4 -34.83 -40.57 -35.40
CA PRO A 4 -35.46 -40.23 -34.11
C PRO A 4 -34.53 -40.41 -32.89
N ALA A 5 -33.54 -41.30 -33.01
CA ALA A 5 -32.51 -41.53 -32.00
C ALA A 5 -31.47 -40.40 -31.87
N SER A 6 -31.21 -39.60 -32.91
CA SER A 6 -30.28 -38.46 -32.80
C SER A 6 -30.94 -37.26 -32.12
N ARG A 7 -32.26 -37.08 -32.31
CA ARG A 7 -33.04 -36.01 -31.67
C ARG A 7 -33.13 -36.18 -30.15
N SER A 8 -33.29 -37.41 -29.65
CA SER A 8 -33.34 -37.67 -28.20
C SER A 8 -32.00 -37.42 -27.50
N ARG A 9 -30.88 -37.81 -28.12
CA ARG A 9 -29.52 -37.54 -27.61
C ARG A 9 -29.19 -36.05 -27.59
N LEU A 10 -29.67 -35.29 -28.58
CA LEU A 10 -29.50 -33.84 -28.61
C LEU A 10 -30.26 -33.17 -27.46
N VAL A 11 -31.49 -33.62 -27.19
CA VAL A 11 -32.30 -33.12 -26.07
C VAL A 11 -31.65 -33.45 -24.73
N SER A 12 -31.15 -34.68 -24.54
CA SER A 12 -30.45 -35.04 -23.29
C SER A 12 -29.19 -34.22 -23.08
N LEU A 13 -28.41 -33.97 -24.15
CA LEU A 13 -27.23 -33.12 -24.09
C LEU A 13 -27.59 -31.68 -23.71
N GLY A 14 -28.67 -31.13 -24.25
CA GLY A 14 -29.18 -29.80 -23.93
C GLY A 14 -29.60 -29.67 -22.46
N ILE A 15 -30.25 -30.69 -21.91
CA ILE A 15 -30.64 -30.72 -20.48
C ILE A 15 -29.40 -30.74 -19.59
N VAL A 16 -28.41 -31.57 -19.89
CA VAL A 16 -27.15 -31.62 -19.12
C VAL A 16 -26.42 -30.28 -19.19
N ALA A 17 -26.33 -29.67 -20.38
CA ALA A 17 -25.73 -28.35 -20.55
C ALA A 17 -26.46 -27.28 -19.73
N ALA A 18 -27.80 -27.28 -19.73
CA ALA A 18 -28.59 -26.35 -18.94
C ALA A 18 -28.33 -26.51 -17.44
N ILE A 19 -28.28 -27.75 -16.93
CA ILE A 19 -28.00 -28.04 -15.51
C ILE A 19 -26.60 -27.51 -15.13
N LEU A 20 -25.58 -27.81 -15.94
CA LEU A 20 -24.22 -27.33 -15.69
C LEU A 20 -24.16 -25.80 -15.70
N MET A 21 -24.85 -25.15 -16.63
CA MET A 21 -24.90 -23.69 -16.74
C MET A 21 -25.63 -23.06 -15.55
N SER A 22 -26.72 -23.68 -15.06
CA SER A 22 -27.42 -23.23 -13.85
C SER A 22 -26.55 -23.35 -12.61
N ILE A 23 -25.83 -24.46 -12.42
CA ILE A 23 -24.92 -24.65 -11.28
C ILE A 23 -23.82 -23.59 -11.28
N LEU A 24 -23.22 -23.34 -12.46
CA LEU A 24 -22.18 -22.33 -12.60
C LEU A 24 -22.73 -20.92 -12.33
N GLY A 25 -23.92 -20.60 -12.85
CA GLY A 25 -24.60 -19.32 -12.63
C GLY A 25 -24.88 -19.07 -11.15
N ILE A 26 -25.42 -20.06 -10.43
CA ILE A 26 -25.69 -19.97 -8.99
C ILE A 26 -24.37 -19.78 -8.21
N ARG A 27 -23.32 -20.53 -8.56
CA ARG A 27 -22.01 -20.40 -7.91
C ARG A 27 -21.40 -19.01 -8.10
N MET A 28 -21.46 -18.48 -9.32
CA MET A 28 -20.95 -17.16 -9.65
C MET A 28 -21.74 -16.07 -8.93
N TRP A 29 -23.07 -16.17 -8.93
CA TRP A 29 -23.96 -15.25 -8.20
C TRP A 29 -23.66 -15.26 -6.70
N PHE A 30 -23.50 -16.43 -6.08
CA PHE A 30 -23.14 -16.55 -4.66
C PHE A 30 -21.80 -15.88 -4.34
N LEU A 31 -20.77 -16.12 -5.18
CA LEU A 31 -19.46 -15.50 -5.05
C LEU A 31 -19.51 -13.97 -5.17
N GLN A 32 -20.39 -13.43 -6.01
CA GLN A 32 -20.51 -12.00 -6.23
C GLN A 32 -21.39 -11.31 -5.17
N SER A 33 -22.51 -11.91 -4.78
CA SER A 33 -23.49 -11.29 -3.89
C SER A 33 -23.14 -11.44 -2.41
N VAL A 34 -22.64 -12.61 -1.98
CA VAL A 34 -22.41 -12.91 -0.55
C VAL A 34 -21.02 -12.52 -0.09
N LYS A 35 -20.02 -12.47 -0.99
CA LYS A 35 -18.65 -12.06 -0.63
C LYS A 35 -18.40 -10.56 -0.76
N LEU A 36 -19.39 -9.77 -1.18
CA LEU A 36 -19.21 -8.33 -1.31
C LEU A 36 -19.03 -7.68 0.08
N GLU A 37 -19.80 -8.11 1.08
CA GLU A 37 -19.71 -7.60 2.45
C GLU A 37 -18.39 -7.99 3.15
N LEU A 38 -17.86 -9.21 2.92
CA LEU A 38 -16.57 -9.65 3.46
C LEU A 38 -15.36 -9.00 2.79
N ASN A 39 -15.54 -8.46 1.58
CA ASN A 39 -14.46 -7.79 0.85
C ASN A 39 -14.28 -6.34 1.27
N GLU A 40 -15.30 -5.67 1.84
CA GLU A 40 -15.16 -4.28 2.28
C GLU A 40 -14.10 -4.15 3.38
N ASP A 41 -14.10 -5.04 4.38
CA ASP A 41 -13.10 -5.03 5.46
C ASP A 41 -11.67 -5.32 4.97
N ILE A 42 -11.53 -6.22 3.98
CA ILE A 42 -10.24 -6.53 3.35
C ILE A 42 -9.76 -5.34 2.50
N VAL A 43 -10.66 -4.68 1.76
CA VAL A 43 -10.31 -3.52 0.93
C VAL A 43 -10.00 -2.29 1.79
N LEU A 44 -10.73 -2.09 2.89
CA LEU A 44 -10.50 -1.00 3.82
C LEU A 44 -9.20 -1.20 4.61
N SER A 45 -8.90 -2.41 5.07
CA SER A 45 -7.64 -2.70 5.77
C SER A 45 -6.40 -2.55 4.89
N VAL A 46 -6.51 -2.77 3.57
CA VAL A 46 -5.42 -2.47 2.62
C VAL A 46 -5.25 -0.95 2.39
N ARG A 47 -6.32 -0.16 2.51
CA ARG A 47 -6.28 1.30 2.28
C ARG A 47 -5.91 2.12 3.52
N THR A 48 -6.08 1.58 4.72
CA THR A 48 -5.89 2.35 5.96
C THR A 48 -4.62 1.94 6.70
N ARG A 49 -3.65 2.86 6.78
CA ARG A 49 -2.48 2.71 7.65
C ARG A 49 -2.81 3.22 9.05
N THR A 50 -2.80 2.36 10.05
CA THR A 50 -2.89 2.79 11.46
C THR A 50 -1.58 3.48 11.86
N ILE A 51 -1.61 4.81 11.94
CA ILE A 51 -0.48 5.60 12.45
C ILE A 51 -0.68 5.76 13.95
N ARG A 52 0.25 5.24 14.75
CA ARG A 52 0.25 5.49 16.20
C ARG A 52 0.66 6.95 16.43
N LEU A 53 -0.26 7.76 16.94
CA LEU A 53 0.06 9.09 17.43
C LEU A 53 0.64 8.94 18.83
N LEU A 54 1.96 9.11 18.96
CA LEU A 54 2.58 9.12 20.28
C LEU A 54 2.20 10.42 21.00
N PRO A 55 1.91 10.36 22.32
CA PRO A 55 1.70 11.57 23.09
C PRO A 55 2.98 12.42 23.11
N GLU A 56 2.82 13.74 23.22
CA GLU A 56 3.95 14.64 23.42
C GLU A 56 4.65 14.38 24.76
N ARG A 57 5.99 14.49 24.80
CA ARG A 57 6.74 14.26 26.04
C ARG A 57 6.45 15.40 27.03
N GLY A 58 6.40 15.08 28.33
CA GLY A 58 6.28 16.11 29.36
C GLY A 58 7.44 17.11 29.31
N ARG A 59 7.14 18.39 29.61
CA ARG A 59 8.14 19.45 29.75
C ARG A 59 8.81 19.37 31.12
N ILE A 60 10.12 19.58 31.17
CA ILE A 60 10.88 19.59 32.43
C ILE A 60 11.09 21.03 32.86
N PHE A 61 10.75 21.32 34.11
CA PHE A 61 10.93 22.64 34.73
C PHE A 61 12.04 22.60 35.79
N ASP A 62 12.82 23.68 35.85
CA ASP A 62 13.72 23.98 36.97
C ASP A 62 12.91 24.39 38.22
N ALA A 63 13.53 24.43 39.40
CA ALA A 63 12.91 24.85 40.67
C ALA A 63 12.29 26.27 40.62
N LYS A 64 12.74 27.10 39.67
CA LYS A 64 12.21 28.45 39.41
C LYS A 64 11.07 28.49 38.37
N GLY A 65 10.57 27.33 37.93
CA GLY A 65 9.49 27.22 36.94
C GLY A 65 9.91 27.53 35.49
N ARG A 66 11.22 27.58 35.21
CA ARG A 66 11.75 27.79 33.84
C ARG A 66 11.83 26.46 33.09
N ILE A 67 11.53 26.46 31.79
CA ILE A 67 11.59 25.26 30.96
C ILE A 67 13.06 24.90 30.69
N VAL A 68 13.46 23.69 31.08
CA VAL A 68 14.79 23.12 30.83
C VAL A 68 14.76 22.18 29.63
N ALA A 69 13.66 21.45 29.44
CA ALA A 69 13.45 20.61 28.27
C ALA A 69 12.03 20.76 27.75
N ASP A 70 11.91 21.01 26.44
CA ASP A 70 10.64 21.12 25.72
C ASP A 70 10.68 20.29 24.43
N ASN A 71 9.50 20.01 23.87
CA ASN A 71 9.37 19.47 22.53
C ASN A 71 9.51 20.60 21.50
N LYS A 72 10.27 20.35 20.43
CA LYS A 72 10.40 21.27 19.31
C LYS A 72 9.83 20.62 18.05
N ARG A 73 8.94 21.35 17.36
CA ARG A 73 8.51 20.95 16.01
C ARG A 73 9.68 21.19 15.05
N ILE A 74 10.07 20.13 14.34
CA ILE A 74 11.08 20.19 13.28
C ILE A 74 10.40 19.99 11.95
N LEU A 75 10.80 20.76 10.94
CA LEU A 75 10.38 20.56 9.56
C LEU A 75 11.38 19.60 8.92
N THR A 76 10.91 18.41 8.53
CA THR A 76 11.76 17.41 7.90
C THR A 76 11.41 17.27 6.42
N ALA A 77 12.41 17.40 5.55
CA ALA A 77 12.27 17.15 4.12
C ALA A 77 12.33 15.64 3.87
N THR A 78 11.33 15.09 3.19
CA THR A 78 11.24 13.65 2.91
C THR A 78 11.05 13.41 1.42
N ILE A 79 11.59 12.29 0.91
CA ILE A 79 11.38 11.85 -0.47
C ILE A 79 10.81 10.42 -0.52
N ASP A 80 9.88 10.19 -1.43
CA ASP A 80 9.36 8.85 -1.69
C ASP A 80 10.43 7.97 -2.36
N ARG A 81 10.72 6.82 -1.76
CA ARG A 81 11.71 5.86 -2.26
C ARG A 81 11.35 5.29 -3.63
N GLN A 82 10.06 5.24 -3.99
CA GLN A 82 9.62 4.77 -5.29
C GLN A 82 10.10 5.68 -6.42
N VAL A 83 10.21 6.99 -6.16
CA VAL A 83 10.66 7.99 -7.13
C VAL A 83 12.15 7.84 -7.44
N ILE A 84 12.94 7.44 -6.44
CA ILE A 84 14.42 7.32 -6.52
C ILE A 84 14.92 5.87 -6.62
N LYS A 85 14.03 4.94 -6.98
CA LYS A 85 14.39 3.52 -7.11
C LYS A 85 15.40 3.27 -8.24
N LYS A 86 15.31 4.03 -9.34
CA LYS A 86 16.22 3.93 -10.48
C LYS A 86 17.50 4.73 -10.20
N ASP A 87 18.64 4.07 -10.36
CA ASP A 87 19.97 4.62 -10.03
C ASP A 87 20.29 5.91 -10.81
N SER A 88 19.98 5.94 -12.11
CA SER A 88 20.20 7.11 -12.98
C SER A 88 19.48 8.37 -12.48
N ASN A 89 18.22 8.24 -12.07
CA ASN A 89 17.43 9.37 -11.58
C ASN A 89 17.84 9.79 -10.17
N ARG A 90 18.35 8.83 -9.37
CA ARG A 90 18.76 9.08 -7.99
C ARG A 90 19.99 9.95 -7.91
N ALA A 91 21.04 9.63 -8.68
CA ALA A 91 22.29 10.39 -8.67
C ALA A 91 22.07 11.85 -9.09
N GLU A 92 21.31 12.07 -10.16
CA GLU A 92 20.96 13.42 -10.62
C GLU A 92 20.16 14.20 -9.58
N LEU A 93 19.17 13.56 -8.96
CA LEU A 93 18.34 14.21 -7.95
C LEU A 93 19.13 14.54 -6.68
N PHE A 94 19.99 13.63 -6.22
CA PHE A 94 20.84 13.88 -5.05
C PHE A 94 21.88 14.97 -5.32
N ALA A 95 22.44 15.04 -6.54
CA ALA A 95 23.27 16.16 -6.95
C ALA A 95 22.51 17.49 -6.84
N ARG A 96 21.27 17.57 -7.31
CA ARG A 96 20.44 18.77 -7.21
C ARG A 96 20.03 19.12 -5.78
N LEU A 97 19.76 18.12 -4.94
CA LEU A 97 19.32 18.31 -3.56
C LEU A 97 20.47 18.61 -2.59
N SER A 98 21.71 18.24 -2.93
CA SER A 98 22.90 18.46 -2.09
C SER A 98 23.08 19.93 -1.67
N GLY A 99 22.93 20.87 -2.62
CA GLY A 99 23.07 22.30 -2.38
C GLY A 99 22.02 22.85 -1.41
N PRO A 100 20.71 22.74 -1.71
CA PRO A 100 19.65 23.21 -0.83
C PRO A 100 19.64 22.55 0.56
N LEU A 101 19.99 21.26 0.66
CA LEU A 101 20.00 20.53 1.92
C LEU A 101 21.30 20.73 2.72
N GLN A 102 22.35 21.28 2.09
CA GLN A 102 23.70 21.39 2.66
C GLN A 102 24.23 20.03 3.12
N MET A 103 24.04 19.00 2.30
CA MET A 103 24.48 17.63 2.56
C MET A 103 25.24 17.10 1.35
N THR A 104 26.26 16.27 1.57
CA THR A 104 27.00 15.65 0.47
C THR A 104 26.16 14.56 -0.19
N VAL A 105 26.42 14.27 -1.47
CA VAL A 105 25.70 13.23 -2.22
C VAL A 105 25.90 11.86 -1.55
N GLU A 106 27.10 11.58 -1.05
CA GLU A 106 27.43 10.34 -0.34
C GLU A 106 26.63 10.21 0.96
N ALA A 107 26.35 11.32 1.64
CA ALA A 107 25.51 11.31 2.84
C ALA A 107 24.04 10.99 2.52
N LEU A 108 23.54 11.43 1.37
CA LEU A 108 22.20 11.13 0.87
C LEU A 108 22.11 9.66 0.41
N GLU A 109 23.14 9.14 -0.26
CA GLU A 109 23.23 7.72 -0.64
C GLU A 109 23.29 6.79 0.58
N ARG A 110 24.13 7.11 1.58
CA ARG A 110 24.16 6.34 2.85
C ARG A 110 22.80 6.31 3.54
N ARG A 111 22.02 7.39 3.44
CA ARG A 111 20.66 7.44 4.00
C ARG A 111 19.71 6.58 3.19
N TYR A 112 19.83 6.57 1.86
CA TYR A 112 19.05 5.68 1.02
C TYR A 112 19.28 4.20 1.36
N ASP A 113 20.53 3.80 1.63
CA ASP A 113 20.89 2.42 1.98
C ASP A 113 20.59 2.03 3.45
N ASP A 114 20.16 2.99 4.28
CA ASP A 114 19.84 2.75 5.68
C ASP A 114 18.60 1.85 5.82
N LYS A 115 18.79 0.65 6.38
CA LYS A 115 17.75 -0.35 6.62
C LYS A 115 16.72 0.05 7.69
N ARG A 116 16.95 1.14 8.41
CA ARG A 116 15.99 1.69 9.39
C ARG A 116 14.71 2.21 8.74
N TYR A 117 14.75 2.55 7.45
CA TYR A 117 13.60 3.06 6.71
C TYR A 117 13.08 1.99 5.76
N GLY A 118 11.78 1.67 5.89
CA GLY A 118 11.15 0.66 5.03
C GLY A 118 11.07 1.09 3.57
N LEU A 119 10.88 0.12 2.65
CA LEU A 119 10.72 0.39 1.21
C LEU A 119 9.52 1.29 0.87
N LEU A 120 8.50 1.29 1.74
CA LEU A 120 7.26 2.06 1.59
C LEU A 120 7.23 3.31 2.49
N GLU A 121 8.32 3.61 3.18
CA GLU A 121 8.44 4.79 4.01
C GLU A 121 9.14 5.90 3.25
N ALA A 122 8.68 7.14 3.44
CA ALA A 122 9.36 8.29 2.90
C ALA A 122 10.74 8.40 3.56
N LEU A 123 11.78 8.51 2.74
CA LEU A 123 13.16 8.66 3.19
C LEU A 123 13.34 10.07 3.75
N PRO A 124 13.59 10.24 5.07
CA PRO A 124 13.93 11.56 5.60
C PRO A 124 15.30 11.98 5.10
N LEU A 125 15.44 13.23 4.67
CA LEU A 125 16.69 13.79 4.19
C LEU A 125 17.31 14.73 5.23
N LYS A 126 16.50 15.58 5.87
CA LYS A 126 16.92 16.55 6.90
C LYS A 126 15.75 16.93 7.77
#